data_AF-A0A3D6CRM6-F1
#
_entry.id   AF-A0A3D6CRM6-F1
#
_cell.length_a   1.000
_cell.length_b   1.000
_cell.length_c   1.000
_cell.angle_alpha   90.00
_cell.angle_beta   90.00
_cell.angle_gamma   90.00
#
_symmetry.space_group_name_H-M   'P 1'
#
loop_
_entity.id
_entity.type
_entity.pdbx_description
1 polymer ?
#
loop_
_entity_poly.entity_id
_entity_poly.type
_entity_poly.pdbx_seq_one_letter_code
_entity_poly.pdbx_strand_id
1 'polypeptide(L)'
;MSKSRIMGLMARREAMKVMQAQTEVSRLVRRHADVQAAVTRLEDMARDTHTTQGRILTAGALAAERLIGAEISQETLRQRDQLAGLDQAMRDARAVLAKQDYRQTWMEDAAKIARREERSAREALVAAATPPRRRA
;
A
#
# COMPACT_ATOMS: atom_id res chain seq x y z
N MET A 1 -3.79 15.41 31.98
CA MET A 1 -3.07 14.40 31.17
C MET A 1 -1.65 14.88 30.90
N SER A 2 -0.63 14.02 30.95
CA SER A 2 0.76 14.43 30.72
C SER A 2 1.08 14.56 29.22
N LYS A 3 2.04 15.43 28.86
CA LYS A 3 2.47 15.70 27.47
C LYS A 3 2.96 14.41 26.80
N SER A 4 3.71 13.60 27.54
CA SER A 4 4.23 12.31 27.07
C SER A 4 3.11 11.31 26.71
N ARG A 5 2.00 11.33 27.47
CA ARG A 5 0.85 10.46 27.23
C ARG A 5 0.10 10.87 25.97
N ILE A 6 -0.10 12.18 25.78
CA ILE A 6 -0.74 12.73 24.58
C ILE A 6 0.09 12.41 23.32
N MET A 7 1.40 12.68 23.37
CA MET A 7 2.31 12.36 22.25
C MET A 7 2.38 10.86 21.97
N GLY A 8 2.37 10.02 23.01
CA GLY A 8 2.31 8.57 22.86
C GLY A 8 1.02 8.07 22.18
N LEU A 9 -0.12 8.67 22.48
CA LEU A 9 -1.39 8.33 21.82
C LEU A 9 -1.39 8.78 20.37
N MET A 10 -0.83 9.97 20.06
CA MET A 10 -0.69 10.44 18.69
C MET A 10 0.25 9.54 17.87
N ALA A 11 1.39 9.12 18.42
CA ALA A 11 2.30 8.19 17.75
C ALA A 11 1.61 6.85 17.41
N ARG A 12 0.84 6.29 18.34
CA ARG A 12 0.04 5.07 18.08
C ARG A 12 -1.01 5.28 16.99
N ARG A 13 -1.66 6.44 16.96
CA ARG A 13 -2.62 6.79 15.91
C ARG A 13 -1.94 6.84 14.54
N GLU A 14 -0.76 7.45 14.43
CA GLU A 14 -0.02 7.48 13.17
C GLU A 14 0.44 6.07 12.75
N ALA A 15 0.90 5.23 13.69
CA ALA A 15 1.22 3.83 13.39
C ALA A 15 0.03 3.06 12.79
N MET A 16 -1.19 3.26 13.31
CA MET A 16 -2.38 2.65 12.72
C MET A 16 -2.65 3.14 11.29
N LYS A 17 -2.41 4.42 10.99
CA LYS A 17 -2.56 4.95 9.62
C LYS A 17 -1.53 4.35 8.67
N VAL A 18 -0.30 4.15 9.12
CA VAL A 18 0.73 3.45 8.35
C VAL A 18 0.28 2.03 8.03
N MET A 19 -0.20 1.27 9.01
CA MET A 19 -0.73 -0.09 8.79
C MET A 19 -1.89 -0.10 7.77
N GLN A 20 -2.80 0.87 7.84
CA GLN A 20 -3.88 1.02 6.87
C GLN A 20 -3.34 1.29 5.46
N ALA A 21 -2.37 2.20 5.32
CA ALA A 21 -1.75 2.50 4.05
C ALA A 21 -0.99 1.30 3.47
N GLN A 22 -0.27 0.53 4.30
CA GLN A 22 0.41 -0.71 3.89
C GLN A 22 -0.59 -1.78 3.41
N THR A 23 -1.74 -1.89 4.08
CA THR A 23 -2.80 -2.82 3.70
C THR A 23 -3.36 -2.45 2.32
N GLU A 24 -3.60 -1.16 2.08
CA GLU A 24 -4.10 -0.70 0.78
C GLU A 24 -3.10 -0.94 -0.36
N VAL A 25 -1.81 -0.63 -0.14
CA VAL A 25 -0.76 -0.94 -1.13
C VAL A 25 -0.73 -2.44 -1.43
N SER A 26 -0.81 -3.28 -0.40
CA SER A 26 -0.82 -4.75 -0.57
C SER A 26 -2.05 -5.24 -1.33
N ARG A 27 -3.22 -4.64 -1.08
CA ARG A 27 -4.46 -4.94 -1.82
C ARG A 27 -4.32 -4.59 -3.30
N LEU A 28 -3.78 -3.40 -3.61
CA LEU A 28 -3.57 -2.94 -4.98
C LEU A 28 -2.56 -3.81 -5.72
N VAL A 29 -1.46 -4.20 -5.08
CA VAL A 29 -0.45 -5.10 -5.66
C VAL A 29 -1.06 -6.46 -6.03
N ARG A 30 -1.86 -7.05 -5.14
CA ARG A 30 -2.56 -8.33 -5.44
C ARG A 30 -3.51 -8.17 -6.61
N ARG A 31 -4.35 -7.13 -6.59
CA ARG A 31 -5.29 -6.86 -7.68
C ARG A 31 -4.58 -6.62 -9.01
N HIS A 32 -3.44 -5.92 -9.01
CA HIS A 32 -2.62 -5.75 -10.20
C HIS A 32 -2.13 -7.10 -10.74
N ALA A 33 -1.57 -7.96 -9.87
CA ALA A 33 -1.10 -9.28 -10.26
C ALA A 33 -2.23 -10.15 -10.84
N ASP A 34 -3.43 -10.10 -10.25
CA ASP A 34 -4.60 -10.85 -10.73
C ASP A 34 -5.03 -10.40 -12.13
N VAL A 35 -5.10 -9.09 -12.37
CA VAL A 35 -5.44 -8.52 -13.68
C VAL A 35 -4.35 -8.81 -14.70
N GLN A 36 -3.08 -8.73 -14.30
CA GLN A 36 -1.95 -9.03 -15.18
C GLN A 36 -2.00 -10.50 -15.62
N ALA A 37 -2.30 -11.42 -14.71
CA ALA A 37 -2.49 -12.83 -15.05
C ALA A 37 -3.69 -13.03 -15.99
N ALA A 38 -4.77 -12.24 -15.85
CA ALA A 38 -5.90 -12.28 -16.77
C ALA A 38 -5.53 -11.81 -18.18
N VAL A 39 -4.75 -10.73 -18.29
CA VAL A 39 -4.23 -10.24 -19.58
C VAL A 39 -3.38 -11.32 -20.25
N THR A 40 -2.44 -11.95 -19.53
CA THR A 40 -1.62 -13.03 -20.08
C THR A 40 -2.50 -14.19 -20.60
N ARG A 41 -3.51 -14.62 -19.85
CA ARG A 41 -4.43 -15.67 -20.29
C ARG A 41 -5.20 -15.28 -21.56
N LEU A 42 -5.67 -14.05 -21.66
CA LEU A 42 -6.39 -13.57 -22.86
C LEU A 42 -5.46 -13.49 -24.08
N GLU A 43 -4.21 -13.08 -23.88
CA GLU A 43 -3.20 -13.07 -24.95
C GLU A 43 -2.84 -14.49 -25.41
N ASP A 44 -2.76 -15.45 -24.50
CA ASP A 44 -2.56 -16.86 -24.82
C ASP A 44 -3.77 -17.41 -25.62
N MET A 45 -5.01 -17.13 -25.18
CA MET A 45 -6.22 -17.50 -25.91
C MET A 45 -6.30 -16.86 -27.31
N ALA A 46 -5.89 -15.59 -27.45
CA ALA A 46 -5.83 -14.93 -28.75
C ALA A 46 -4.84 -15.62 -29.69
N ARG A 47 -3.65 -15.99 -29.19
CA ARG A 47 -2.65 -16.75 -29.95
C ARG A 47 -3.17 -18.11 -30.37
N ASP A 48 -3.84 -18.84 -29.48
CA ASP A 48 -4.43 -20.15 -29.77
C ASP A 48 -5.55 -20.07 -30.81
N THR A 49 -6.35 -19.00 -30.79
CA THR A 49 -7.39 -18.78 -31.81
C THR A 49 -6.78 -18.62 -33.20
N HIS A 50 -5.63 -17.95 -33.29
CA HIS A 50 -4.91 -17.72 -34.55
C HIS A 50 -4.12 -18.94 -35.06
N THR A 51 -3.70 -19.87 -34.21
CA THR A 51 -2.95 -21.07 -34.63
C THR A 51 -3.83 -22.16 -35.27
N THR A 52 -5.15 -21.99 -35.28
CA THR A 52 -6.10 -22.84 -36.04
C THR A 52 -5.97 -22.72 -37.57
N GLN A 53 -5.07 -21.84 -38.04
CA GLN A 53 -4.64 -21.70 -39.43
C GLN A 53 -4.16 -23.05 -40.01
N GLY A 54 -5.06 -23.72 -40.75
CA GLY A 54 -4.80 -25.02 -41.36
C GLY A 54 -6.00 -25.97 -41.32
N ARG A 55 -7.03 -25.68 -40.50
CA ARG A 55 -8.30 -26.40 -40.55
C ARG A 55 -9.18 -25.88 -41.69
N ILE A 56 -9.76 -26.80 -42.45
CA ILE A 56 -10.85 -26.47 -43.38
C ILE A 56 -12.08 -26.17 -42.53
N LEU A 57 -12.42 -24.90 -42.40
CA LEU A 57 -13.58 -24.42 -41.66
C LEU A 57 -14.73 -24.10 -42.63
N THR A 58 -15.95 -24.34 -42.18
CA THR A 58 -17.13 -23.77 -42.86
C THR A 58 -17.14 -22.25 -42.70
N ALA A 59 -17.81 -21.54 -43.60
CA ALA A 59 -17.91 -20.07 -43.52
C ALA A 59 -18.49 -19.59 -42.16
N GLY A 60 -19.44 -20.33 -41.60
CA GLY A 60 -20.01 -20.04 -40.27
C GLY A 60 -19.01 -20.21 -39.13
N ALA A 61 -18.18 -21.26 -39.16
CA ALA A 61 -17.14 -21.47 -38.15
C ALA A 61 -16.06 -20.37 -38.20
N LEU A 62 -15.67 -19.96 -39.41
CA LEU A 62 -14.70 -18.86 -39.60
C LEU A 62 -15.26 -17.51 -39.13
N ALA A 63 -16.55 -17.26 -39.33
CA ALA A 63 -17.20 -16.06 -38.80
C ALA A 63 -17.26 -16.06 -37.26
N ALA A 64 -17.57 -17.20 -36.65
CA ALA A 64 -17.58 -17.36 -35.20
C ALA A 64 -16.20 -17.16 -34.57
N GLU A 65 -15.14 -17.74 -35.16
CA GLU A 65 -13.75 -17.54 -34.69
C GLU A 65 -13.34 -16.06 -34.73
N ARG A 66 -13.72 -15.34 -35.79
CA ARG A 66 -13.43 -13.90 -35.90
C ARG A 66 -14.14 -13.08 -34.82
N LEU A 67 -15.40 -13.41 -34.50
CA LEU A 67 -16.14 -12.74 -33.43
C LEU A 67 -15.48 -12.98 -32.07
N ILE A 68 -15.15 -14.24 -31.77
CA ILE A 68 -14.46 -14.61 -30.53
C ILE A 68 -13.11 -13.89 -30.43
N GLY A 69 -12.32 -13.88 -31.50
CA GLY A 69 -11.04 -13.17 -31.53
C GLY A 69 -11.19 -11.66 -31.31
N ALA A 70 -12.24 -11.04 -31.85
CA ALA A 70 -12.54 -9.64 -31.62
C ALA A 70 -12.92 -9.36 -30.15
N GLU A 71 -13.74 -10.22 -29.54
CA GLU A 71 -14.12 -10.12 -28.13
C GLU A 71 -12.91 -10.26 -27.19
N ILE A 72 -12.05 -11.26 -27.43
CA ILE A 72 -10.81 -11.46 -26.66
C ILE A 72 -9.91 -10.22 -26.78
N SER A 73 -9.78 -9.66 -27.99
CA SER A 73 -8.96 -8.47 -28.22
C SER A 73 -9.50 -7.25 -27.47
N GLN A 74 -10.83 -7.03 -27.50
CA GLN A 74 -11.47 -5.92 -26.79
C GLN A 74 -11.37 -6.08 -25.27
N GLU A 75 -11.56 -7.29 -24.74
CA GLU A 75 -11.39 -7.55 -23.31
C GLU A 75 -9.93 -7.33 -22.89
N THR A 76 -8.96 -7.78 -23.71
CA THR A 76 -7.52 -7.57 -23.44
C THR A 76 -7.20 -6.08 -23.32
N LEU A 77 -7.72 -5.25 -24.22
CA LEU A 77 -7.54 -3.79 -24.15
C LEU A 77 -8.14 -3.20 -22.87
N ARG A 78 -9.38 -3.60 -22.51
CA ARG A 78 -10.03 -3.14 -21.26
C ARG A 78 -9.22 -3.53 -20.02
N GLN A 79 -8.70 -4.74 -19.96
CA GLN A 79 -7.87 -5.20 -18.84
C GLN A 79 -6.51 -4.47 -18.79
N ARG A 80 -5.91 -4.14 -19.94
CA ARG A 80 -4.68 -3.31 -20.01
C ARG A 80 -4.91 -1.88 -19.54
N ASP A 81 -6.03 -1.26 -19.91
CA ASP A 81 -6.41 0.06 -19.40
C ASP A 81 -6.60 0.03 -17.88
N GLN A 82 -7.21 -1.04 -17.36
CA GLN A 82 -7.34 -1.26 -15.93
C GLN A 82 -5.97 -1.41 -15.24
N LEU A 83 -4.99 -2.09 -15.86
CA LEU A 83 -3.62 -2.18 -15.33
C LEU A 83 -2.97 -0.80 -15.22
N ALA A 84 -3.08 0.04 -16.24
CA ALA A 84 -2.55 1.41 -16.21
C ALA A 84 -3.17 2.23 -15.05
N GLY A 85 -4.47 2.07 -14.82
CA GLY A 85 -5.15 2.68 -13.67
C GLY A 85 -4.65 2.16 -12.33
N LEU A 86 -4.42 0.84 -12.21
CA LEU A 86 -3.89 0.23 -10.99
C LEU A 86 -2.43 0.63 -10.73
N ASP A 87 -1.61 0.77 -11.76
CA ASP A 87 -0.23 1.26 -11.66
C ASP A 87 -0.20 2.67 -11.06
N GLN A 88 -1.06 3.56 -11.57
CA GLN A 88 -1.16 4.91 -11.04
C GLN A 88 -1.65 4.89 -9.58
N ALA A 89 -2.70 4.13 -9.27
CA ALA A 89 -3.21 3.98 -7.91
C ALA A 89 -2.14 3.44 -6.95
N MET A 90 -1.30 2.49 -7.39
CA MET A 90 -0.19 1.96 -6.60
C MET A 90 0.88 3.01 -6.33
N ARG A 91 1.22 3.86 -7.31
CA ARG A 91 2.16 4.98 -7.11
C ARG A 91 1.62 5.97 -6.08
N ASP A 92 0.36 6.35 -6.21
CA ASP A 92 -0.29 7.29 -5.29
C ASP A 92 -0.39 6.70 -3.87
N ALA A 93 -0.77 5.43 -3.73
CA ALA A 93 -0.82 4.74 -2.45
C ALA A 93 0.57 4.63 -1.79
N ARG A 94 1.63 4.36 -2.56
CA ARG A 94 3.02 4.36 -2.06
C ARG A 94 3.48 5.74 -1.62
N ALA A 95 3.10 6.80 -2.33
CA ALA A 95 3.40 8.17 -1.94
C ALA A 95 2.70 8.54 -0.61
N VAL A 96 1.44 8.12 -0.44
CA VAL A 96 0.71 8.28 0.82
C VAL A 96 1.40 7.51 1.94
N LEU A 97 1.77 6.25 1.71
CA LEU A 97 2.49 5.43 2.70
C LEU A 97 3.77 6.12 3.17
N ALA A 98 4.64 6.56 2.24
CA ALA A 98 5.88 7.25 2.58
C ALA A 98 5.64 8.52 3.43
N LYS A 99 4.57 9.27 3.13
CA LYS A 99 4.18 10.45 3.93
C LYS A 99 3.72 10.07 5.34
N GLN A 100 3.00 8.95 5.50
CA GLN A 100 2.56 8.49 6.81
C GLN A 100 3.74 7.92 7.61
N ASP A 101 4.66 7.20 6.98
CA ASP A 101 5.87 6.67 7.62
C ASP A 101 6.70 7.82 8.23
N TYR A 102 6.94 8.89 7.45
CA TYR A 102 7.64 10.07 7.94
C TYR A 102 6.94 10.69 9.16
N ARG A 103 5.61 10.83 9.12
CA ARG A 103 4.82 11.37 10.22
C ARG A 103 4.86 10.48 11.46
N GLN A 104 4.83 9.17 11.28
CA GLN A 104 4.96 8.22 12.37
C GLN A 104 6.31 8.37 13.06
N THR A 105 7.42 8.37 12.31
CA THR A 105 8.76 8.54 12.88
C THR A 105 8.86 9.85 13.67
N TRP A 106 8.36 10.95 13.09
CA TRP A 106 8.36 12.25 13.76
C TRP A 106 7.57 12.23 15.08
N MET A 107 6.38 11.63 15.10
CA MET A 107 5.56 11.52 16.32
C MET A 107 6.20 10.62 17.37
N GLU A 108 6.84 9.52 16.95
CA GLU A 108 7.56 8.63 17.86
C GLU A 108 8.73 9.34 18.53
N ASP A 109 9.49 10.14 17.78
CA ASP A 109 10.60 10.90 18.32
C ASP A 109 10.14 12.02 19.26
N ALA A 110 9.07 12.74 18.88
CA ALA A 110 8.43 13.72 19.76
C ALA A 110 7.94 13.09 21.08
N ALA A 111 7.38 11.87 21.01
CA ALA A 111 6.95 11.13 22.19
C ALA A 111 8.15 10.69 23.06
N LYS A 112 9.26 10.27 22.46
CA LYS A 112 10.51 9.93 23.19
C LYS A 112 11.07 11.16 23.90
N ILE A 113 11.13 12.31 23.21
CA ILE A 113 11.60 13.58 23.79
C ILE A 113 10.72 13.98 24.98
N ALA A 114 9.39 13.98 24.81
CA ALA A 114 8.46 14.33 25.89
C ALA A 114 8.61 13.42 27.13
N ARG A 115 8.90 12.12 26.94
CA ARG A 115 9.18 11.20 28.06
C ARG A 115 10.49 11.53 28.78
N ARG A 116 11.53 11.92 28.04
CA ARG A 116 12.82 12.33 28.61
C ARG A 116 12.68 13.64 29.39
N GLU A 117 11.99 14.63 28.82
CA GLU A 117 11.67 15.90 29.48
C GLU A 117 10.91 15.67 30.80
N GLU A 118 9.84 14.89 30.77
CA GLU A 118 9.07 14.59 31.98
C GLU A 118 9.89 13.84 33.04
N ARG A 119 10.79 12.93 32.63
CA ARG A 119 11.70 12.25 33.56
C ARG A 119 12.66 13.25 34.20
N SER A 120 13.30 14.10 33.39
CA SER A 120 14.23 15.12 33.89
C SER A 120 13.56 16.11 34.84
N ALA A 121 12.31 16.51 34.56
CA ALA A 121 11.55 17.39 35.44
C ALA A 121 11.23 16.71 36.78
N ARG A 122 10.89 15.42 36.78
CA ARG A 122 10.69 14.64 38.01
C ARG A 122 11.98 14.51 38.82
N GLU A 123 13.10 14.22 38.16
CA GLU A 123 14.41 14.14 38.80
C GLU A 123 14.82 15.47 39.43
N ALA A 124 14.57 16.59 38.74
CA ALA A 124 14.82 17.93 39.26
C ALA A 124 13.95 18.25 40.50
N LEU A 125 12.67 17.86 40.48
CA LEU A 125 11.78 18.01 41.64
C LEU A 125 12.25 17.18 42.83
N VAL A 126 12.69 15.93 42.61
CA VAL A 126 13.24 15.07 43.66
C VAL A 126 14.54 15.64 44.22
N ALA A 127 15.43 16.12 43.37
CA ALA A 127 16.69 16.75 43.78
C ALA A 127 16.44 18.02 44.61
N ALA A 128 15.49 18.87 44.20
CA ALA A 128 15.12 20.07 44.95
C ALA A 128 14.45 19.76 46.31
N ALA A 129 13.71 18.66 46.41
CA ALA A 129 13.06 18.23 47.63
C ALA A 129 13.98 17.48 48.62
N THR A 130 15.18 17.06 48.18
CA THR A 130 16.13 16.32 49.02
C THR A 130 17.06 17.30 49.74
N PRO A 131 17.00 17.45 51.07
CA PRO A 131 17.89 18.35 51.80
C PRO A 131 19.36 17.91 51.66
N PRO A 132 20.33 18.85 51.64
CA PRO A 132 21.73 18.53 51.47
C PRO A 132 22.19 17.60 52.59
N ARG A 133 22.69 16.41 52.23
CA ARG A 133 23.32 15.50 53.18
C ARG A 133 24.51 16.23 53.81
N ARG A 134 24.39 16.59 55.10
CA ARG A 134 25.52 17.06 55.91
C ARG A 134 26.64 16.03 55.79
N ARG A 135 27.76 16.42 55.19
CA ARG A 135 29.02 15.68 55.29
C ARG A 135 29.48 15.81 56.74
N ALA A 136 29.58 14.69 57.44
CA ALA A 136 30.33 14.56 58.68
C ALA A 136 31.79 14.27 58.34
#